data_AF-A0A1I5VYD9-F1
#
_entry.id   AF-A0A1I5VYD9-F1
#
_cell.length_a   1.000
_cell.length_b   1.000
_cell.length_c   1.000
_cell.angle_alpha   90.00
_cell.angle_beta   90.00
_cell.angle_gamma   90.00
#
_symmetry.space_group_name_H-M   'P 1'
#
loop_
_entity.id
_entity.type
_entity.pdbx_description
1 polymer ?
#
loop_
_entity_poly.entity_id
_entity_poly.type
_entity_poly.pdbx_seq_one_letter_code
_entity_poly.pdbx_strand_id
1 'polypeptide(L)'
;MTNYRNPAFEDDFGASRAQAPRHAAAEAGCPHLERARALTVEAAKWIIVFQFSIRPGGNTLDVNVTTYHEMLDPSAPDALRLAACRRMHEAAKFQAQMEAWEAKRATRTTHRRDPYGLEWCTTQRGAVLEHLAELLEAAIFGYEASGVTA
;
A
#
# COMPACT_ATOMS: atom_id res chain seq x y z
N MET A 1 -21.37 -77.24 33.96
CA MET A 1 -20.08 -77.25 33.24
C MET A 1 -19.98 -75.93 32.48
N THR A 2 -19.44 -74.90 33.15
CA THR A 2 -18.13 -74.25 32.91
C THR A 2 -18.21 -73.22 31.77
N ASN A 3 -18.51 -71.94 32.01
CA ASN A 3 -17.63 -70.82 32.43
C ASN A 3 -16.32 -70.63 31.64
N TYR A 4 -16.31 -69.57 30.81
CA TYR A 4 -15.22 -68.63 30.45
C TYR A 4 -15.97 -67.31 30.13
N ARG A 5 -15.95 -66.15 30.83
CA ARG A 5 -14.90 -65.28 31.41
C ARG A 5 -13.71 -65.10 30.47
N ASN A 6 -13.22 -63.93 30.06
CA ASN A 6 -13.45 -62.47 30.14
C ASN A 6 -12.30 -61.85 29.26
N PRO A 7 -11.89 -60.56 29.31
CA PRO A 7 -12.54 -59.23 29.32
C PRO A 7 -11.97 -58.30 28.19
N ALA A 8 -12.29 -57.00 28.27
CA ALA A 8 -11.68 -55.82 27.63
C ALA A 8 -12.36 -55.40 26.31
N PHE A 9 -13.02 -54.23 26.23
CA PHE A 9 -12.59 -52.93 26.70
C PHE A 9 -13.83 -52.04 26.93
N GLU A 10 -14.28 -51.89 28.18
CA GLU A 10 -14.96 -50.67 28.60
C GLU A 10 -13.85 -49.68 28.99
N ASP A 11 -13.89 -48.46 28.46
CA ASP A 11 -13.97 -47.26 29.31
C ASP A 11 -13.90 -45.96 28.50
N ASP A 12 -14.95 -45.16 28.71
CA ASP A 12 -14.90 -43.76 29.13
C ASP A 12 -14.61 -42.62 28.14
N PHE A 13 -15.16 -41.46 28.53
CA PHE A 13 -15.21 -40.15 27.89
C PHE A 13 -16.34 -40.00 26.85
N GLY A 14 -17.53 -39.52 27.21
CA GLY A 14 -17.75 -38.29 27.98
C GLY A 14 -18.04 -37.15 27.01
N ALA A 15 -19.20 -36.53 27.19
CA ALA A 15 -19.76 -35.47 26.36
C ALA A 15 -18.74 -34.42 25.88
N SER A 16 -18.72 -34.13 24.58
CA SER A 16 -18.34 -32.81 24.11
C SER A 16 -19.08 -32.42 22.83
N ARG A 17 -19.90 -31.39 23.00
CA ARG A 17 -20.60 -30.62 21.99
C ARG A 17 -19.56 -30.00 21.04
N ALA A 18 -19.25 -30.63 19.93
CA ALA A 18 -18.59 -29.98 18.79
C ALA A 18 -19.71 -29.41 17.89
N GLN A 19 -20.31 -28.28 18.25
CA GLN A 19 -19.86 -26.96 17.81
C GLN A 19 -19.50 -26.98 16.32
N ALA A 20 -20.48 -26.57 15.50
CA ALA A 20 -20.32 -26.32 14.07
C ALA A 20 -19.03 -25.54 13.78
N PRO A 21 -18.36 -25.77 12.63
CA PRO A 21 -17.26 -24.91 12.22
C PRO A 21 -17.79 -23.49 11.98
N ARG A 22 -17.68 -22.63 13.00
CA ARG A 22 -17.84 -21.17 12.95
C ARG A 22 -16.63 -20.47 12.30
N HIS A 23 -15.94 -21.12 11.37
CA HIS A 23 -14.71 -20.62 10.77
C HIS A 23 -14.66 -20.82 9.25
N ALA A 24 -15.78 -20.58 8.56
CA ALA A 24 -15.80 -20.44 7.11
C ALA A 24 -16.40 -19.10 6.65
N ALA A 25 -16.40 -18.09 7.53
CA ALA A 25 -16.31 -16.71 7.09
C ALA A 25 -14.82 -16.38 7.05
N ALA A 26 -14.15 -16.82 5.97
CA ALA A 26 -12.91 -16.17 5.58
C ALA A 26 -13.23 -14.68 5.52
N GLU A 27 -12.49 -13.91 6.32
CA GLU A 27 -12.57 -12.47 6.42
C GLU A 27 -12.72 -11.87 5.03
N ALA A 28 -13.94 -11.44 4.67
CA ALA A 28 -14.09 -10.52 3.56
C ALA A 28 -13.45 -9.23 4.06
N GLY A 29 -12.14 -9.10 3.82
CA GLY A 29 -11.39 -7.89 4.14
C GLY A 29 -12.14 -6.70 3.55
N CYS A 30 -12.12 -5.57 4.26
CA CYS A 30 -12.71 -4.35 3.71
C CYS A 30 -12.07 -4.13 2.32
N PRO A 31 -12.86 -4.14 1.22
CA PRO A 31 -12.30 -4.12 -0.13
C PRO A 31 -11.47 -2.85 -0.38
N HIS A 32 -11.79 -1.77 0.33
CA HIS A 32 -11.02 -0.53 0.35
C HIS A 32 -9.63 -0.70 0.98
N LEU A 33 -9.50 -1.53 2.02
CA LEU A 33 -8.24 -1.78 2.73
C LEU A 33 -7.30 -2.65 1.90
N GLU A 34 -7.82 -3.70 1.26
CA GLU A 34 -7.03 -4.54 0.36
C GLU A 34 -6.53 -3.74 -0.84
N ARG A 35 -7.39 -2.90 -1.42
CA ARG A 35 -7.01 -2.00 -2.51
C ARG A 35 -5.97 -0.97 -2.05
N ALA A 36 -6.11 -0.40 -0.85
CA ALA A 36 -5.15 0.54 -0.29
C ALA A 36 -3.77 -0.09 -0.13
N ARG A 37 -3.69 -1.29 0.45
CA ARG A 37 -2.44 -2.05 0.60
C ARG A 37 -1.78 -2.33 -0.76
N ALA A 38 -2.56 -2.75 -1.76
CA ALA A 38 -2.03 -2.98 -3.10
C ALA A 38 -1.45 -1.71 -3.74
N LEU A 39 -2.15 -0.57 -3.61
CA LEU A 39 -1.69 0.72 -4.10
C LEU A 39 -0.45 1.22 -3.36
N THR A 40 -0.35 1.00 -2.04
CA THR A 40 0.86 1.30 -1.26
C THR A 40 2.07 0.54 -1.80
N VAL A 41 1.92 -0.76 -2.07
CA VAL A 41 2.99 -1.59 -2.64
C VAL A 41 3.36 -1.13 -4.04
N GLU A 42 2.37 -0.77 -4.87
CA GLU A 42 2.61 -0.23 -6.21
C GLU A 42 3.38 1.09 -6.17
N ALA A 43 2.98 2.02 -5.29
CA ALA A 43 3.71 3.27 -5.07
C ALA A 43 5.15 3.04 -4.60
N ALA A 44 5.36 2.10 -3.68
CA ALA A 44 6.70 1.75 -3.20
C ALA A 44 7.61 1.20 -4.32
N LYS A 45 7.06 0.41 -5.26
CA LYS A 45 7.82 -0.06 -6.43
C LYS A 45 8.27 1.10 -7.32
N TRP A 46 7.37 2.06 -7.58
CA TRP A 46 7.70 3.25 -8.36
C TRP A 46 8.76 4.12 -7.70
N ILE A 47 8.72 4.25 -6.36
CA ILE A 47 9.73 4.99 -5.57
C ILE A 47 11.15 4.48 -5.84
N ILE A 48 11.36 3.17 -5.90
CA ILE A 48 12.68 2.56 -6.18
C ILE A 48 13.09 2.82 -7.62
N VAL A 49 12.21 2.50 -8.57
CA VAL A 49 12.51 2.60 -10.01
C VAL A 49 12.88 4.03 -10.38
N PHE A 50 12.21 5.00 -9.76
CA PHE A 50 12.44 6.41 -10.02
C PHE A 50 13.58 7.02 -9.19
N GLN A 51 14.24 6.22 -8.33
CA GLN A 51 15.28 6.71 -7.41
C GLN A 51 14.80 7.94 -6.62
N PHE A 52 13.55 7.89 -6.17
CA PHE A 52 12.89 9.03 -5.55
C PHE A 52 13.62 9.42 -4.26
N SER A 53 13.91 10.71 -4.11
CA SER A 53 14.42 11.30 -2.86
C SER A 53 13.27 12.01 -2.17
N ILE A 54 13.23 12.08 -0.83
CA ILE A 54 12.17 12.82 -0.12
C ILE A 54 12.31 14.34 -0.39
N ARG A 55 13.53 14.82 -0.57
CA ARG A 55 13.84 16.23 -0.84
C ARG A 55 14.54 16.38 -2.19
N PRO A 56 14.31 17.49 -2.91
CA PRO A 56 15.12 17.84 -4.08
C PRO A 56 16.62 17.85 -3.72
N GLY A 57 17.44 17.10 -4.47
CA GLY A 57 18.87 16.98 -4.22
C GLY A 57 19.28 16.24 -2.92
N GLY A 58 18.31 15.69 -2.19
CA GLY A 58 18.58 14.80 -1.05
C GLY A 58 18.97 13.40 -1.49
N ASN A 59 19.39 12.57 -0.53
CA ASN A 59 19.66 11.16 -0.80
C ASN A 59 18.40 10.48 -1.35
N THR A 60 18.58 9.72 -2.42
CA THR A 60 17.58 8.77 -2.90
C THR A 60 17.17 7.86 -1.76
N LEU A 61 15.86 7.56 -1.68
CA LEU A 61 15.35 6.54 -0.80
C LEU A 61 15.98 5.20 -1.18
N ASP A 62 16.81 4.71 -0.29
CA ASP A 62 17.35 3.38 -0.35
C ASP A 62 16.38 2.41 0.35
N VAL A 63 16.53 1.12 0.02
CA VAL A 63 15.80 0.00 0.64
C VAL A 63 15.89 0.07 2.17
N ASN A 64 16.98 0.63 2.70
CA ASN A 64 17.25 0.77 4.14
C ASN A 64 16.47 1.88 4.86
N VAL A 65 15.63 2.66 4.14
CA VAL A 65 14.84 3.72 4.78
C VAL A 65 13.58 3.13 5.42
N THR A 66 13.37 3.42 6.71
CA THR A 66 12.25 2.88 7.51
C THR A 66 10.89 3.09 6.85
N THR A 67 10.64 4.27 6.29
CA THR A 67 9.37 4.59 5.61
C THR A 67 9.09 3.71 4.39
N TYR A 68 10.12 3.25 3.70
CA TYR A 68 9.96 2.34 2.56
C TYR A 68 9.65 0.91 3.02
N HIS A 69 10.31 0.44 4.10
CA HIS A 69 9.97 -0.83 4.72
C HIS A 69 8.55 -0.87 5.26
N GLU A 70 8.09 0.22 5.88
CA GLU A 70 6.71 0.36 6.38
C GLU A 70 5.67 0.20 5.27
N MET A 71 5.99 0.57 4.02
CA MET A 71 5.08 0.42 2.88
C MET A 71 5.05 -1.01 2.31
N LEU A 72 6.13 -1.78 2.45
CA LEU A 72 6.26 -3.10 1.81
C LEU A 72 6.10 -4.28 2.73
N ASP A 73 6.44 -4.15 4.02
CA ASP A 73 6.36 -5.26 4.97
C ASP A 73 4.91 -5.73 5.08
N PRO A 74 4.58 -6.99 4.72
CA PRO A 74 3.24 -7.54 4.86
C PRO A 74 2.74 -7.56 6.30
N SER A 75 3.65 -7.58 7.27
CA SER A 75 3.36 -7.59 8.70
C SER A 75 3.22 -6.19 9.31
N ALA A 76 3.52 -5.13 8.56
CA ALA A 76 3.39 -3.77 9.05
C ALA A 76 1.93 -3.43 9.39
N PRO A 77 1.67 -2.75 10.52
CA PRO A 77 0.36 -2.20 10.84
C PRO A 77 -0.11 -1.21 9.76
N ASP A 78 -1.40 -1.23 9.43
CA ASP A 78 -1.96 -0.31 8.42
C ASP A 78 -1.82 1.16 8.82
N ALA A 79 -1.77 1.47 10.12
CA ALA A 79 -1.49 2.81 10.63
C ALA A 79 -0.08 3.29 10.21
N LEU A 80 0.93 2.42 10.25
CA LEU A 80 2.29 2.76 9.79
C LEU A 80 2.33 2.93 8.27
N ARG A 81 1.63 2.06 7.52
CA ARG A 81 1.48 2.20 6.06
C ARG A 81 0.84 3.54 5.69
N LEU A 82 -0.22 3.94 6.39
CA LEU A 82 -0.89 5.22 6.19
C LEU A 82 0.05 6.40 6.51
N ALA A 83 0.77 6.35 7.63
CA ALA A 83 1.75 7.38 8.00
C ALA A 83 2.89 7.49 6.96
N ALA A 84 3.35 6.37 6.42
CA ALA A 84 4.34 6.33 5.35
C ALA A 84 3.78 6.91 4.04
N CYS A 85 2.56 6.53 3.64
CA CYS A 85 1.90 7.05 2.45
C CYS A 85 1.73 8.57 2.52
N ARG A 86 1.29 9.12 3.66
CA ARG A 86 1.15 10.58 3.85
C ARG A 86 2.47 11.32 3.69
N ARG A 87 3.54 10.85 4.35
CA ARG A 87 4.89 11.43 4.23
C ARG A 87 5.39 11.42 2.78
N MET A 88 5.19 10.31 2.07
CA MET A 88 5.60 10.20 0.66
C MET A 88 4.74 11.05 -0.27
N HIS A 89 3.43 11.16 -0.01
CA HIS A 89 2.52 11.96 -0.81
C HIS A 89 2.86 13.44 -0.74
N GLU A 90 3.14 13.96 0.46
CA GLU A 90 3.59 15.34 0.66
C GLU A 90 4.89 15.63 -0.10
N ALA A 91 5.87 14.73 0.00
CA ALA A 91 7.14 14.85 -0.71
C ALA A 91 6.96 14.82 -2.24
N ALA A 92 6.15 13.89 -2.75
CA ALA A 92 5.86 13.75 -4.18
C ALA A 92 5.15 14.99 -4.73
N LYS A 93 4.11 15.48 -4.04
CA LYS A 93 3.40 16.71 -4.42
C LYS A 93 4.32 17.93 -4.43
N PHE A 94 5.15 18.10 -3.41
CA PHE A 94 6.07 19.23 -3.32
C PHE A 94 7.06 19.22 -4.50
N GLN A 95 7.63 18.07 -4.84
CA GLN A 95 8.55 17.96 -5.96
C GLN A 95 7.87 18.12 -7.32
N ALA A 96 6.66 17.58 -7.50
CA ALA A 96 5.88 17.77 -8.72
C ALA A 96 5.62 19.27 -8.99
N GLN A 97 5.33 20.05 -7.94
CA GLN A 97 5.15 21.50 -8.06
C GLN A 97 6.44 22.23 -8.46
N MET A 98 7.59 21.80 -7.92
CA MET A 98 8.89 22.36 -8.31
C MET A 98 9.22 22.07 -9.77
N GLU A 99 9.05 20.83 -10.22
CA GLU A 99 9.26 20.41 -11.60
C GLU A 99 8.32 21.16 -12.56
N ALA A 100 7.05 21.32 -12.20
CA ALA A 100 6.10 22.10 -12.99
C ALA A 100 6.51 23.58 -13.09
N TRP A 101 7.07 24.16 -12.02
CA TRP A 101 7.58 25.53 -12.04
C TRP A 101 8.83 25.66 -12.93
N GLU A 102 9.76 24.71 -12.85
CA GLU A 102 10.95 24.65 -13.70
C GLU A 102 10.59 24.44 -15.17
N ALA A 103 9.65 23.53 -15.46
CA ALA A 103 9.12 23.29 -16.80
C ALA A 103 8.49 24.58 -17.37
N LYS A 104 7.62 25.26 -16.62
CA LYS A 104 7.02 26.54 -17.04
C LYS A 104 8.08 27.60 -17.30
N ARG A 105 9.15 27.64 -16.51
CA ARG A 105 10.27 28.57 -16.70
C ARG A 105 11.08 28.25 -17.96
N ALA A 106 11.24 26.96 -18.29
CA ALA A 106 11.96 26.49 -19.47
C ALA A 106 11.14 26.62 -20.77
N THR A 107 9.82 26.48 -20.71
CA THR A 107 8.94 26.39 -21.90
C THR A 107 8.60 27.75 -22.52
N ARG A 108 9.56 28.68 -22.57
CA ARG A 108 9.40 30.01 -23.17
C ARG A 108 9.51 30.01 -24.71
N THR A 109 9.62 28.83 -25.31
CA THR A 109 9.80 28.65 -26.76
C THR A 109 8.84 27.59 -27.31
N THR A 110 7.79 28.09 -27.97
CA THR A 110 7.21 27.58 -29.22
C THR A 110 7.06 26.05 -29.37
N HIS A 111 6.36 25.39 -28.44
CA HIS A 111 5.83 24.06 -28.74
C HIS A 111 4.43 24.18 -29.37
N ARG A 112 4.26 23.54 -30.54
CA ARG A 112 2.94 23.28 -31.12
C ARG A 112 2.23 22.36 -30.13
N ARG A 113 1.31 22.93 -29.34
CA ARG A 113 0.56 22.18 -28.33
C ARG A 113 -0.21 21.04 -28.98
N ASP A 114 -0.23 19.89 -28.32
CA ASP A 114 -1.16 18.81 -28.62
C ASP A 114 -2.59 19.37 -28.76
N PRO A 115 -3.27 19.16 -29.90
CA PRO A 115 -4.62 19.65 -30.12
C PRO A 115 -5.65 19.07 -29.15
N TYR A 116 -5.36 17.92 -28.52
CA TYR A 116 -6.23 17.31 -27.53
C TYR A 116 -5.96 17.78 -26.09
N GLY A 117 -4.85 18.49 -25.86
CA GLY A 117 -4.45 18.94 -24.52
C GLY A 117 -4.16 17.80 -23.55
N LEU A 118 -3.84 16.60 -24.07
CA LEU A 118 -3.48 15.42 -23.28
C LEU A 118 -1.97 15.32 -23.07
N GLU A 119 -1.18 16.16 -23.75
CA GLU A 119 0.26 16.25 -23.50
C GLU A 119 0.55 16.68 -22.06
N TRP A 120 1.55 16.02 -21.48
CA TRP A 120 2.02 16.37 -20.16
C TRP A 120 2.76 17.69 -20.27
N CYS A 121 2.24 18.71 -19.58
CA CYS A 121 2.83 20.06 -19.57
C CYS A 121 3.96 20.19 -18.53
N THR A 122 4.64 19.08 -18.22
CA THR A 122 5.67 18.96 -17.17
C THR A 122 6.84 18.14 -17.69
N THR A 123 7.93 18.06 -16.92
CA THR A 123 9.06 17.19 -17.26
C THR A 123 8.66 15.71 -17.13
N GLN A 124 9.40 14.79 -17.76
CA GLN A 124 9.20 13.34 -17.53
C GLN A 124 9.30 12.99 -16.03
N ARG A 125 10.13 13.72 -15.28
CA ARG A 125 10.24 13.57 -13.83
C ARG A 125 8.99 14.06 -13.11
N GLY A 126 8.51 15.25 -13.43
CA GLY A 126 7.26 15.79 -12.93
C GLY A 126 6.08 14.85 -13.20
N ALA A 127 6.09 14.20 -14.36
CA ALA A 127 5.08 13.24 -14.76
C ALA A 127 4.99 12.03 -13.81
N VAL A 128 6.15 11.42 -13.52
CA VAL A 128 6.21 10.28 -12.59
C VAL A 128 5.82 10.70 -11.17
N LEU A 129 6.18 11.92 -10.75
CA LEU A 129 5.83 12.45 -9.43
C LEU A 129 4.32 12.68 -9.26
N GLU A 130 3.65 13.17 -10.31
CA GLU A 130 2.18 13.31 -10.32
C GLU A 130 1.50 11.94 -10.22
N HIS A 131 1.93 10.97 -11.03
CA HIS A 131 1.39 9.61 -10.96
C HIS A 131 1.62 8.96 -9.58
N LEU A 132 2.81 9.13 -9.00
CA LEU A 132 3.11 8.63 -7.66
C LEU A 132 2.21 9.28 -6.60
N ALA A 133 1.98 10.59 -6.70
CA ALA A 133 1.08 11.30 -5.80
C ALA A 133 -0.36 10.77 -5.89
N GLU A 134 -0.86 10.50 -7.10
CA GLU A 134 -2.20 9.91 -7.31
C GLU A 134 -2.33 8.52 -6.68
N LEU A 135 -1.34 7.64 -6.86
CA LEU A 135 -1.32 6.31 -6.25
C LEU A 135 -1.37 6.40 -4.72
N LEU A 136 -0.58 7.31 -4.14
CA LEU A 136 -0.51 7.51 -2.70
C LEU A 136 -1.78 8.14 -2.14
N GLU A 137 -2.39 9.09 -2.85
CA GLU A 137 -3.67 9.71 -2.49
C GLU A 137 -4.81 8.67 -2.49
N ALA A 138 -4.86 7.81 -3.51
CA ALA A 138 -5.83 6.72 -3.58
C ALA A 138 -5.61 5.68 -2.45
N ALA A 139 -4.36 5.38 -2.10
CA ALA A 139 -4.05 4.49 -0.97
C ALA A 139 -4.49 5.11 0.37
N ILE A 140 -4.17 6.39 0.61
CA ILE A 140 -4.57 7.14 1.81
C ILE A 140 -6.09 7.12 1.96
N PHE A 141 -6.82 7.45 0.90
CA PHE A 141 -8.27 7.41 0.89
C PHE A 141 -8.82 6.02 1.25
N GLY A 142 -8.24 4.95 0.69
CA GLY A 142 -8.66 3.58 1.00
C GLY A 142 -8.43 3.17 2.45
N TYR A 143 -7.33 3.62 3.08
CA TYR A 143 -7.09 3.42 4.51
C TYR A 143 -8.08 4.19 5.38
N GLU A 144 -8.30 5.47 5.08
CA GLU A 144 -9.20 6.34 5.84
C GLU A 144 -10.66 5.87 5.73
N ALA A 145 -11.10 5.47 4.53
CA ALA A 145 -12.42 4.89 4.30
C ALA A 145 -12.65 3.57 5.06
N SER A 146 -11.57 2.87 5.40
CA SER A 146 -11.60 1.63 6.19
C SER A 146 -11.51 1.88 7.71
N GLY A 147 -11.45 3.14 8.15
CA GLY A 147 -11.35 3.52 9.56
C GLY A 147 -9.94 3.43 10.14
N VAL A 148 -8.90 3.31 9.31
CA VAL A 148 -7.51 3.31 9.76
C VAL A 148 -7.09 4.74 10.10
N THR A 149 -6.65 4.96 11.33
CA THR A 149 -6.06 6.23 11.78
C THR A 149 -4.59 6.03 12.08
N ALA A 150 -3.75 6.90 11.52
CA ALA A 150 -2.31 6.95 11.76
C ALA A 150 -1.95 7.84 12.94
#